data_AF-A0A938T4D5-F1
#
_entry.id   AF-A0A938T4D5-F1
#
_cell.length_a   1.000
_cell.length_b   1.000
_cell.length_c   1.000
_cell.angle_alpha   90.00
_cell.angle_beta   90.00
_cell.angle_gamma   90.00
#
_symmetry.space_group_name_H-M   'P 1'
#
loop_
_entity.id
_entity.type
_entity.pdbx_description
1 polymer ?
#
loop_
_entity_poly.entity_id
_entity_poly.type
_entity_poly.pdbx_seq_one_letter_code
_entity_poly.pdbx_strand_id
1 'polypeptide(L)'
;MKMPDYEFLKDAGRIFNSGQTRSIALTGNITDLFYCGSGEEGGYVPLIELLVNRWAVNGTVIIIYELNGPIRFLNRADKQKMRDAWGKLHKDEGQLSIDLALARTRKRLEELQQESDQTFDQNLKRAETNPTYALEFLRQLCLCSRLRREGVPCLWEDLLILIEGADFLLPAGDIGHLSDVDRQRIAICRDWFSDPGYMTGGDSTVLLTESRSLLNSKIAQLPQLLEVEIPAPDMMERSYLIRWFNKSLSETARF
;
A
#
# COMPACT_ATOMS: atom_id res chain seq x y z
N MET A 1 25.01 -9.55 19.97
CA MET A 1 25.20 -9.74 18.52
C MET A 1 24.73 -8.46 17.84
N LYS A 2 25.43 -7.92 16.83
CA LYS A 2 24.93 -6.73 16.13
C LYS A 2 23.81 -7.19 15.20
N MET A 3 22.63 -6.61 15.35
CA MET A 3 21.45 -6.95 14.56
C MET A 3 21.62 -6.44 13.13
N PRO A 4 21.07 -7.13 12.12
CA PRO A 4 21.01 -6.60 10.76
C PRO A 4 20.33 -5.22 10.77
N ASP A 5 20.94 -4.26 10.09
CA ASP A 5 20.44 -2.91 9.96
C ASP A 5 20.25 -2.62 8.47
N TYR A 6 19.01 -2.36 8.08
CA TYR A 6 18.61 -2.28 6.69
C TYR A 6 18.60 -0.82 6.23
N GLU A 7 19.68 -0.39 5.57
CA GLU A 7 19.81 0.99 5.07
C GLU A 7 18.68 1.38 4.10
N PHE A 8 18.22 0.45 3.25
CA PHE A 8 17.12 0.71 2.32
C PHE A 8 15.83 1.19 3.00
N LEU A 9 15.54 0.72 4.23
CA LEU A 9 14.38 1.17 5.01
C LEU A 9 14.53 2.62 5.44
N LYS A 10 15.75 3.02 5.81
CA LYS A 10 16.07 4.40 6.21
C LYS A 10 15.97 5.33 5.01
N ASP A 11 16.47 4.89 3.86
CA ASP A 11 16.43 5.68 2.63
C ASP A 11 15.00 5.89 2.14
N ALA A 12 14.19 4.83 2.07
CA ALA A 12 12.76 4.94 1.77
C ALA A 12 12.03 5.86 2.77
N GLY A 13 12.31 5.71 4.07
CA GLY A 13 11.74 6.58 5.11
C GLY A 13 12.14 8.06 4.94
N ARG A 14 13.40 8.34 4.61
CA ARG A 14 13.89 9.71 4.33
C ARG A 14 13.18 10.31 3.11
N ILE A 15 12.99 9.53 2.06
CA ILE A 15 12.28 9.97 0.84
C ILE A 15 10.85 10.40 1.18
N PHE A 16 10.10 9.60 1.93
CA PHE A 16 8.73 9.94 2.30
C PHE A 16 8.65 11.12 3.28
N ASN A 17 9.52 11.15 4.29
CA ASN A 17 9.53 12.21 5.30
C ASN A 17 9.97 13.58 4.76
N SER A 18 10.85 13.59 3.75
CA SER A 18 11.26 14.83 3.08
C SER A 18 10.21 15.35 2.08
N GLY A 19 9.21 14.54 1.74
CA GLY A 19 8.22 14.89 0.70
C GLY A 19 8.82 14.95 -0.70
N GLN A 20 10.01 14.36 -0.92
CA GLN A 20 10.66 14.35 -2.23
C GLN A 20 9.79 13.63 -3.27
N THR A 21 9.15 12.53 -2.85
CA THR A 21 8.09 11.87 -3.61
C THR A 21 7.14 11.10 -2.69
N ARG A 22 5.97 10.76 -3.24
CA ARG A 22 4.97 9.84 -2.69
C ARG A 22 4.97 8.47 -3.33
N SER A 23 5.76 8.24 -4.38
CA SER A 23 5.85 6.94 -5.04
C SER A 23 7.28 6.45 -5.13
N ILE A 24 7.54 5.26 -4.60
CA ILE A 24 8.84 4.59 -4.75
C ILE A 24 8.66 3.21 -5.37
N ALA A 25 9.66 2.75 -6.12
CA ALA A 25 9.85 1.36 -6.48
C ALA A 25 10.93 0.77 -5.56
N LEU A 26 10.59 -0.25 -4.77
CA LEU A 26 11.59 -1.07 -4.11
C LEU A 26 11.99 -2.20 -5.07
N THR A 27 13.28 -2.29 -5.34
CA THR A 27 13.85 -3.20 -6.34
C THR A 27 14.93 -4.10 -5.77
N GLY A 28 15.42 -5.06 -6.54
CA GLY A 28 16.48 -5.98 -6.10
C GLY A 28 15.92 -7.17 -5.35
N ASN A 29 16.46 -7.43 -4.15
CA ASN A 29 16.24 -8.67 -3.42
C ASN A 29 14.91 -8.71 -2.63
N ILE A 30 13.78 -8.53 -3.33
CA ILE A 30 12.45 -8.37 -2.71
C ILE A 30 11.82 -9.68 -2.19
N THR A 31 12.36 -10.84 -2.58
CA THR A 31 11.83 -12.17 -2.26
C THR A 31 12.55 -12.86 -1.09
N ASP A 32 13.59 -12.24 -0.55
CA ASP A 32 14.37 -12.80 0.55
C ASP A 32 13.67 -12.62 1.91
N LEU A 33 14.26 -13.22 2.93
CA LEU A 33 13.83 -13.08 4.32
C LEU A 33 14.67 -12.06 5.06
N PHE A 34 13.99 -11.27 5.90
CA PHE A 34 14.59 -10.20 6.66
C PHE A 34 14.36 -10.42 8.15
N TYR A 35 15.37 -10.16 8.96
CA TYR A 35 15.28 -10.25 10.39
C TYR A 35 14.42 -9.12 10.96
N CYS A 36 13.33 -9.46 11.64
CA CYS A 36 12.43 -8.53 12.30
C CYS A 36 12.27 -8.91 13.78
N GLY A 37 12.48 -7.94 14.67
CA GLY A 37 12.32 -8.09 16.12
C GLY A 37 13.48 -7.46 16.91
N SER A 38 13.42 -7.60 18.24
CA SER A 38 14.44 -7.14 19.18
C SER A 38 15.21 -8.31 19.81
N GLY A 39 16.54 -8.24 19.83
CA GLY A 39 17.37 -9.25 20.48
C GLY A 39 17.34 -10.62 19.79
N GLU A 40 17.17 -11.69 20.57
CA GLU A 40 17.12 -13.08 20.08
C GLU A 40 15.71 -13.61 19.85
N GLU A 41 14.67 -12.85 20.23
CA GLU A 41 13.26 -13.23 20.07
C GLU A 41 12.69 -12.87 18.69
N GLY A 42 13.43 -12.10 17.89
CA GLY A 42 13.05 -11.79 16.51
C GLY A 42 13.23 -12.99 15.57
N GLY A 43 12.54 -12.91 14.44
CA GLY A 43 12.52 -13.95 13.42
C GLY A 43 12.78 -13.41 12.02
N TYR A 44 13.09 -14.31 11.10
CA TYR A 44 13.18 -13.99 9.68
C TYR A 44 11.79 -14.01 9.05
N VAL A 45 11.39 -12.90 8.44
CA VAL A 45 10.07 -12.67 7.87
C VAL A 45 10.18 -12.16 6.42
N PRO A 46 9.16 -12.36 5.57
CA PRO A 46 9.13 -11.77 4.23
C PRO A 46 9.22 -10.23 4.25
N LEU A 47 9.64 -9.63 3.14
CA LEU A 47 9.78 -8.18 3.03
C LEU A 47 8.51 -7.42 3.44
N ILE A 48 7.33 -7.85 2.99
CA ILE A 48 6.06 -7.20 3.34
C ILE A 48 5.86 -7.12 4.85
N GLU A 49 6.14 -8.21 5.58
CA GLU A 49 6.02 -8.22 7.03
C GLU A 49 7.05 -7.29 7.68
N LEU A 50 8.29 -7.25 7.17
CA LEU A 50 9.29 -6.29 7.62
C LEU A 50 8.81 -4.84 7.43
N LEU A 51 8.31 -4.50 6.25
CA LEU A 51 7.82 -3.15 5.91
C LEU A 51 6.66 -2.75 6.83
N VAL A 52 5.68 -3.65 7.01
CA VAL A 52 4.55 -3.44 7.92
C VAL A 52 5.04 -3.17 9.34
N ASN A 53 5.94 -4.00 9.87
CA ASN A 53 6.45 -3.83 11.23
C ASN A 53 7.24 -2.51 11.42
N ARG A 54 7.88 -2.01 10.36
CA ARG A 54 8.74 -0.83 10.41
C ARG A 54 8.01 0.48 10.08
N TRP A 55 6.95 0.41 9.27
CA TRP A 55 6.20 1.58 8.80
C TRP A 55 4.79 1.69 9.37
N ALA A 56 4.35 0.75 10.22
CA ALA A 56 3.13 0.88 11.00
C ALA A 56 3.30 1.92 12.13
N VAL A 57 3.42 3.19 11.73
CA VAL A 57 3.48 4.34 12.64
C VAL A 57 2.08 4.90 12.89
N ASN A 58 1.89 5.58 14.02
CA ASN A 58 0.63 6.23 14.34
C ASN A 58 0.28 7.27 13.26
N GLY A 59 -0.97 7.25 12.80
CA GLY A 59 -1.45 8.17 11.76
C GLY A 59 -1.33 7.64 10.34
N THR A 60 -0.95 6.37 10.14
CA THR A 60 -0.86 5.75 8.81
C THR A 60 -1.75 4.52 8.71
N VAL A 61 -2.54 4.43 7.64
CA VAL A 61 -3.30 3.24 7.26
C VAL A 61 -2.50 2.47 6.22
N ILE A 62 -2.05 1.27 6.58
CA ILE A 62 -1.32 0.40 5.64
C ILE A 62 -2.30 -0.48 4.86
N ILE A 63 -2.18 -0.39 3.54
CA ILE A 63 -2.94 -1.17 2.56
C ILE A 63 -1.96 -2.03 1.76
N ILE A 64 -2.26 -3.32 1.62
CA ILE A 64 -1.44 -4.25 0.86
C ILE A 64 -2.27 -4.76 -0.29
N TYR A 65 -1.73 -4.70 -1.50
CA TYR A 65 -2.34 -5.25 -2.70
C TYR A 65 -1.45 -6.33 -3.30
N GLU A 66 -1.95 -7.57 -3.23
CA GLU A 66 -1.32 -8.76 -3.79
C GLU A 66 -1.85 -9.01 -5.21
N LEU A 67 -0.99 -9.44 -6.13
CA LEU A 67 -1.40 -9.81 -7.48
C LEU A 67 -2.37 -11.02 -7.40
N ASN A 68 -3.57 -10.88 -7.95
CA ASN A 68 -4.66 -11.86 -7.86
C ASN A 68 -5.16 -12.13 -6.42
N GLY A 69 -4.82 -11.26 -5.46
CA GLY A 69 -5.29 -11.31 -4.08
C GLY A 69 -6.24 -10.16 -3.74
N PRO A 70 -6.88 -10.22 -2.56
CA PRO A 70 -7.71 -9.13 -2.07
C PRO A 70 -6.84 -7.93 -1.67
N ILE A 71 -7.41 -6.73 -1.75
CA ILE A 71 -6.84 -5.56 -1.08
C ILE A 71 -7.00 -5.74 0.43
N ARG A 72 -5.88 -5.80 1.15
CA ARG A 72 -5.82 -6.05 2.59
C ARG A 72 -5.51 -4.77 3.34
N PHE A 73 -6.15 -4.60 4.49
CA PHE A 73 -5.79 -3.60 5.48
C PHE A 73 -5.07 -4.30 6.63
N LEU A 74 -4.07 -3.65 7.23
CA LEU A 74 -3.31 -4.24 8.33
C LEU A 74 -4.20 -4.67 9.50
N ASN A 75 -5.20 -3.87 9.85
CA ASN A 75 -6.15 -4.18 10.90
C ASN A 75 -7.58 -3.78 10.51
N ARG A 76 -8.56 -4.35 11.22
CA ARG A 76 -9.99 -4.10 10.95
C ARG A 76 -10.41 -2.66 11.27
N ALA A 77 -9.74 -1.99 12.20
CA ALA A 77 -10.07 -0.61 12.58
C ALA A 77 -9.75 0.35 11.44
N ASP A 78 -8.59 0.20 10.80
CA ASP A 78 -8.18 1.02 9.66
C ASP A 78 -9.08 0.79 8.44
N LYS A 79 -9.47 -0.48 8.19
CA LYS A 79 -10.49 -0.78 7.18
C LYS A 79 -11.80 -0.04 7.47
N GLN A 80 -12.24 0.00 8.72
CA GLN A 80 -13.47 0.71 9.09
C GLN A 80 -13.33 2.23 8.90
N LYS A 81 -12.20 2.84 9.31
CA LYS A 81 -11.96 4.27 9.08
C LYS A 81 -12.01 4.63 7.60
N MET A 82 -11.37 3.81 6.76
CA MET A 82 -11.39 4.02 5.30
C MET A 82 -12.81 3.85 4.73
N ARG A 83 -13.57 2.88 5.22
CA ARG A 83 -14.98 2.70 4.85
C ARG A 83 -15.83 3.91 5.24
N ASP A 84 -15.64 4.44 6.45
CA ASP A 84 -16.35 5.64 6.91
C ASP A 84 -16.00 6.86 6.07
N ALA A 85 -14.72 7.03 5.72
CA ALA A 85 -14.25 8.09 4.82
C ALA A 85 -14.84 7.95 3.41
N TRP A 86 -14.86 6.73 2.87
CA TRP A 86 -15.45 6.42 1.56
C TRP A 86 -16.94 6.76 1.50
N GLY A 87 -17.66 6.44 2.58
CA GLY A 87 -19.08 6.77 2.70
C GLY A 87 -19.33 8.26 2.80
N LYS A 88 -18.42 9.05 3.37
CA LYS A 88 -18.52 10.51 3.28
C LYS A 88 -18.41 10.96 1.83
N LEU A 89 -17.46 10.46 1.05
CA LEU A 89 -17.21 10.87 -0.33
C LEU A 89 -18.40 10.60 -1.28
N HIS A 90 -18.95 9.39 -1.27
CA HIS A 90 -19.93 8.93 -2.27
C HIS A 90 -21.38 9.32 -1.96
N LYS A 91 -21.58 10.27 -1.04
CA LYS A 91 -22.89 10.80 -0.67
C LYS A 91 -23.01 12.23 -1.21
N ASP A 92 -23.96 12.43 -2.12
CA ASP A 92 -24.34 13.72 -2.72
C ASP A 92 -24.48 14.80 -1.63
N GLU A 93 -23.73 15.90 -1.75
CA GLU A 93 -23.61 16.96 -0.73
C GLU A 93 -24.95 17.56 -0.30
N GLY A 94 -25.97 17.56 -1.17
CA GLY A 94 -27.29 18.10 -0.86
C GLY A 94 -28.24 17.11 -0.19
N GLN A 95 -28.26 15.85 -0.62
CA GLN A 95 -29.35 14.94 -0.27
C GLN A 95 -29.14 14.30 1.11
N LEU A 96 -27.90 13.97 1.49
CA LEU A 96 -27.63 13.30 2.75
C LEU A 96 -27.61 14.26 3.95
N SER A 97 -27.11 15.48 3.79
CA SER A 97 -27.19 16.51 4.84
C SER A 97 -28.65 16.82 5.16
N ILE A 98 -29.49 16.92 4.13
CA ILE A 98 -30.95 16.97 4.24
C ILE A 98 -31.50 15.67 4.86
N ASP A 99 -31.16 14.49 4.37
CA ASP A 99 -31.70 13.22 4.87
C ASP A 99 -31.24 12.85 6.28
N LEU A 100 -30.03 13.26 6.70
CA LEU A 100 -29.51 13.12 8.07
C LEU A 100 -30.16 14.16 8.99
N ALA A 101 -30.33 15.41 8.54
CA ALA A 101 -31.07 16.44 9.27
C ALA A 101 -32.56 16.10 9.39
N LEU A 102 -33.13 15.38 8.41
CA LEU A 102 -34.49 14.87 8.39
C LEU A 102 -34.60 13.45 8.99
N ALA A 103 -33.50 12.75 9.23
CA ALA A 103 -33.48 11.41 9.85
C ALA A 103 -33.84 11.55 11.33
N ARG A 104 -35.14 11.48 11.62
CA ARG A 104 -35.67 11.58 12.99
C ARG A 104 -35.48 10.30 13.81
N THR A 105 -34.90 9.25 13.25
CA THR A 105 -34.79 7.93 13.89
C THR A 105 -33.45 7.26 13.60
N ARG A 106 -32.84 6.70 14.66
CA ARG A 106 -31.56 5.98 14.63
C ARG A 106 -31.50 4.89 13.54
N LYS A 107 -32.61 4.22 13.30
CA LYS A 107 -32.77 3.17 12.28
C LYS A 107 -32.51 3.67 10.84
N ARG A 108 -32.92 4.89 10.50
CA ARG A 108 -32.73 5.47 9.16
C ARG A 108 -31.28 5.93 8.93
N LEU A 109 -30.58 6.31 10.00
CA LEU A 109 -29.13 6.57 9.97
C LEU A 109 -28.36 5.27 9.70
N GLU A 110 -28.77 4.17 10.35
CA GLU A 110 -28.17 2.85 10.17
C GLU A 110 -28.38 2.30 8.75
N GLU A 111 -29.56 2.49 8.15
CA GLU A 111 -29.86 2.08 6.77
C GLU A 111 -28.98 2.81 5.73
N LEU A 112 -28.81 4.13 5.85
CA LEU A 112 -27.96 4.94 4.97
C LEU A 112 -26.45 4.67 5.17
N GLN A 113 -26.04 4.16 6.33
CA GLN A 113 -24.68 3.68 6.57
C GLN A 113 -24.47 2.32 5.91
N GLN A 114 -25.43 1.41 6.05
CA GLN A 114 -25.39 0.06 5.46
C GLN A 114 -25.25 0.05 3.93
N GLU A 115 -25.91 0.95 3.20
CA GLU A 115 -25.82 1.02 1.73
C GLU A 115 -24.43 1.45 1.23
N SER A 116 -23.81 2.40 1.93
CA SER A 116 -22.42 2.82 1.68
C SER A 116 -21.43 1.70 2.00
N ASP A 117 -21.64 1.01 3.13
CA ASP A 117 -20.80 -0.10 3.58
C ASP A 117 -20.82 -1.25 2.57
N GLN A 118 -22.00 -1.58 2.05
CA GLN A 118 -22.16 -2.59 0.99
C GLN A 118 -21.42 -2.19 -0.28
N THR A 119 -21.48 -0.92 -0.68
CA THR A 119 -20.78 -0.42 -1.87
C THR A 119 -19.26 -0.55 -1.72
N PHE A 120 -18.70 -0.18 -0.56
CA PHE A 120 -17.25 -0.29 -0.31
C PHE A 120 -16.76 -1.76 -0.30
N ASP A 121 -17.47 -2.65 0.39
CA ASP A 121 -17.09 -4.07 0.44
C ASP A 121 -17.30 -4.77 -0.92
N GLN A 122 -18.27 -4.34 -1.74
CA GLN A 122 -18.42 -4.80 -3.12
C GLN A 122 -17.25 -4.35 -3.99
N ASN A 123 -16.78 -3.11 -3.84
CA ASN A 123 -15.62 -2.60 -4.57
C ASN A 123 -14.35 -3.39 -4.21
N LEU A 124 -14.16 -3.73 -2.93
CA LEU A 124 -13.06 -4.61 -2.50
C LEU A 124 -13.14 -6.00 -3.15
N LYS A 125 -14.32 -6.62 -3.18
CA LYS A 125 -14.52 -7.93 -3.85
C LYS A 125 -14.27 -7.85 -5.36
N ARG A 126 -14.65 -6.73 -6.00
CA ARG A 126 -14.40 -6.52 -7.42
C ARG A 126 -12.91 -6.34 -7.73
N ALA A 127 -12.18 -5.67 -6.85
CA ALA A 127 -10.74 -5.49 -6.97
C ALA A 127 -9.96 -6.81 -6.93
N GLU A 128 -10.44 -7.82 -6.17
CA GLU A 128 -9.81 -9.14 -6.07
C GLU A 128 -9.68 -9.86 -7.42
N THR A 129 -10.69 -9.72 -8.29
CA THR A 129 -10.74 -10.42 -9.59
C THR A 129 -10.36 -9.53 -10.78
N ASN A 130 -10.15 -8.23 -10.56
CA ASN A 130 -9.85 -7.27 -11.62
C ASN A 130 -8.74 -6.31 -11.18
N PRO A 131 -7.48 -6.57 -11.56
CA PRO A 131 -6.35 -5.73 -11.21
C PRO A 131 -6.43 -4.28 -11.71
N THR A 132 -7.04 -4.06 -12.87
CA THR A 132 -7.26 -2.71 -13.40
C THR A 132 -8.20 -1.92 -12.52
N TYR A 133 -9.29 -2.57 -12.07
CA TYR A 133 -10.20 -1.97 -11.11
C TYR A 133 -9.54 -1.77 -9.74
N ALA A 134 -8.70 -2.70 -9.29
CA ALA A 134 -7.96 -2.56 -8.03
C ALA A 134 -7.08 -1.31 -8.02
N LEU A 135 -6.29 -1.08 -9.08
CA LEU A 135 -5.44 0.12 -9.20
C LEU A 135 -6.26 1.41 -9.20
N GLU A 136 -7.36 1.45 -9.94
CA GLU A 136 -8.25 2.61 -9.94
C GLU A 136 -8.90 2.82 -8.56
N PHE A 137 -9.30 1.75 -7.89
CA PHE A 137 -9.88 1.83 -6.56
C PHE A 137 -8.86 2.35 -5.54
N LEU A 138 -7.61 1.86 -5.55
CA LEU A 138 -6.53 2.37 -4.70
C LEU A 138 -6.27 3.87 -4.94
N ARG A 139 -6.24 4.30 -6.22
CA ARG A 139 -6.16 5.72 -6.58
C ARG A 139 -7.32 6.53 -5.98
N GLN A 140 -8.54 5.99 -6.01
CA GLN A 140 -9.72 6.63 -5.41
C GLN A 140 -9.67 6.66 -3.88
N LEU A 141 -9.08 5.67 -3.21
CA LEU A 141 -8.83 5.73 -1.77
C LEU A 141 -7.90 6.89 -1.41
N CYS A 142 -6.83 7.09 -2.19
CA CYS A 142 -5.95 8.24 -2.06
C CYS A 142 -6.66 9.58 -2.30
N LEU A 143 -7.61 9.64 -3.24
CA LEU A 143 -8.44 10.85 -3.39
C LEU A 143 -9.29 11.06 -2.14
N CYS A 144 -9.91 9.99 -1.64
CA CYS A 144 -10.78 10.03 -0.47
C CYS A 144 -10.07 10.49 0.81
N SER A 145 -8.85 10.03 1.07
CA SER A 145 -8.06 10.43 2.25
C SER A 145 -7.75 11.93 2.25
N ARG A 146 -7.49 12.52 1.07
CA ARG A 146 -7.15 13.94 0.93
C ARG A 146 -8.34 14.90 1.00
N LEU A 147 -9.57 14.40 0.85
CA LEU A 147 -10.74 15.25 0.81
C LEU A 147 -11.06 15.87 2.17
N ARG A 148 -11.49 17.12 2.13
CA ARG A 148 -11.97 17.87 3.29
C ARG A 148 -13.38 18.36 3.03
N ARG A 149 -14.26 18.21 4.01
CA ARG A 149 -15.62 18.75 4.02
C ARG A 149 -15.73 19.79 5.11
N GLU A 150 -16.11 21.01 4.74
CA GLU A 150 -16.20 22.15 5.69
C GLU A 150 -14.91 22.35 6.50
N GLY A 151 -13.76 22.08 5.88
CA GLY A 151 -12.44 22.15 6.53
C GLY A 151 -12.04 20.91 7.34
N VAL A 152 -12.96 19.98 7.60
CA VAL A 152 -12.72 18.72 8.33
C VAL A 152 -12.29 17.63 7.35
N PRO A 153 -11.16 16.94 7.59
CA PRO A 153 -10.72 15.86 6.71
C PRO A 153 -11.65 14.64 6.80
N CYS A 154 -11.85 13.97 5.66
CA CYS A 154 -12.64 12.74 5.58
C CYS A 154 -11.96 11.58 6.32
N LEU A 155 -10.62 11.54 6.27
CA LEU A 155 -9.72 10.63 6.97
C LEU A 155 -8.58 11.45 7.59
N TRP A 156 -8.19 11.16 8.83
CA TRP A 156 -7.11 11.89 9.49
C TRP A 156 -5.74 11.25 9.23
N GLU A 157 -5.75 9.97 8.91
CA GLU A 157 -4.57 9.17 8.59
C GLU A 157 -4.18 9.30 7.11
N ASP A 158 -2.88 9.20 6.86
CA ASP A 158 -2.33 9.05 5.51
C ASP A 158 -2.33 7.57 5.10
N LEU A 159 -2.45 7.31 3.80
CA LEU A 159 -2.38 5.95 3.27
C LEU A 159 -0.94 5.54 2.93
N LEU A 160 -0.55 4.32 3.29
CA LEU A 160 0.66 3.68 2.77
C LEU A 160 0.26 2.41 2.01
N ILE A 161 0.37 2.43 0.70
CA ILE A 161 -0.08 1.35 -0.19
C ILE A 161 1.12 0.56 -0.68
N LEU A 162 1.20 -0.70 -0.29
CA LEU A 162 2.21 -1.66 -0.77
C LEU A 162 1.59 -2.46 -1.93
N ILE A 163 2.19 -2.40 -3.11
CA ILE A 163 1.74 -3.12 -4.31
C ILE A 163 2.77 -4.19 -4.65
N GLU A 164 2.38 -5.46 -4.52
CA GLU A 164 3.19 -6.61 -4.89
C GLU A 164 3.12 -6.92 -6.39
N GLY A 165 4.21 -7.45 -6.95
CA GLY A 165 4.26 -7.89 -8.34
C GLY A 165 4.00 -6.75 -9.33
N ALA A 166 4.57 -5.56 -9.09
CA ALA A 166 4.30 -4.38 -9.89
C ALA A 166 4.70 -4.54 -11.37
N ASP A 167 5.69 -5.38 -11.67
CA ASP A 167 6.08 -5.78 -13.03
C ASP A 167 5.02 -6.60 -13.77
N PHE A 168 4.22 -7.39 -13.07
CA PHE A 168 3.08 -8.08 -13.69
C PHE A 168 1.89 -7.15 -13.91
N LEU A 169 1.69 -6.19 -13.00
CA LEU A 169 0.64 -5.18 -13.12
C LEU A 169 0.94 -4.16 -14.22
N LEU A 170 2.20 -3.75 -14.35
CA LEU A 170 2.66 -2.67 -15.20
C LEU A 170 3.84 -3.16 -16.08
N PRO A 171 3.60 -4.13 -16.98
CA PRO A 171 4.69 -4.83 -17.67
C PRO A 171 5.51 -3.93 -18.58
N ALA A 172 6.81 -4.17 -18.60
CA ALA A 172 7.72 -3.66 -19.61
C ALA A 172 7.25 -4.04 -21.02
N GLY A 173 7.40 -3.10 -21.95
CA GLY A 173 6.99 -3.29 -23.33
C GLY A 173 6.58 -1.97 -23.98
N ASP A 174 6.50 -1.99 -25.32
CA ASP A 174 5.96 -0.87 -26.06
C ASP A 174 4.44 -0.83 -25.97
N ILE A 175 3.88 0.36 -25.73
CA ILE A 175 2.46 0.61 -25.53
C ILE A 175 1.62 0.10 -26.72
N GLY A 176 2.16 0.20 -27.93
CA GLY A 176 1.49 -0.28 -29.15
C GLY A 176 1.27 -1.79 -29.18
N HIS A 177 2.09 -2.56 -28.45
CA HIS A 177 2.05 -4.02 -28.42
C HIS A 177 1.39 -4.60 -27.15
N LEU A 178 1.09 -3.76 -26.16
CA LEU A 178 0.38 -4.17 -24.95
C LEU A 178 -1.11 -4.40 -25.21
N SER A 179 -1.77 -5.15 -24.33
CA SER A 179 -3.23 -5.27 -24.36
C SER A 179 -3.88 -3.94 -23.96
N ASP A 180 -5.15 -3.72 -24.34
CA ASP A 180 -5.91 -2.54 -23.88
C ASP A 180 -5.97 -2.45 -22.35
N VAL A 181 -6.06 -3.59 -21.68
CA VAL A 181 -6.12 -3.69 -20.22
C VAL A 181 -4.80 -3.23 -19.61
N ASP A 182 -3.65 -3.68 -20.14
CA ASP A 182 -2.33 -3.28 -19.63
C ASP A 182 -2.08 -1.79 -19.90
N ARG A 183 -2.44 -1.29 -21.09
CA ARG A 183 -2.39 0.14 -21.42
C ARG A 183 -3.19 0.97 -20.42
N GLN A 184 -4.39 0.50 -20.06
CA GLN A 184 -5.25 1.17 -19.08
C GLN A 184 -4.60 1.20 -17.69
N ARG A 185 -4.01 0.10 -17.21
CA ARG A 185 -3.28 0.07 -15.92
C ARG A 185 -2.12 1.06 -15.89
N ILE A 186 -1.33 1.10 -16.97
CA ILE A 186 -0.24 2.07 -17.12
C ILE A 186 -0.77 3.51 -17.10
N ALA A 187 -1.88 3.80 -17.79
CA ALA A 187 -2.48 5.12 -17.78
C ALA A 187 -2.94 5.52 -16.37
N ILE A 188 -3.66 4.64 -15.65
CA ILE A 188 -4.12 4.87 -14.27
C ILE A 188 -2.95 5.21 -13.36
N CYS A 189 -1.89 4.39 -13.34
CA CYS A 189 -0.73 4.63 -12.47
C CYS A 189 0.05 5.89 -12.87
N ARG A 190 0.18 6.17 -14.17
CA ARG A 190 0.86 7.38 -14.65
C ARG A 190 0.12 8.63 -14.19
N ASP A 191 -1.20 8.66 -14.35
CA ASP A 191 -2.03 9.79 -13.97
C ASP A 191 -2.07 9.93 -12.44
N TRP A 192 -2.17 8.81 -11.72
CA TRP A 192 -2.12 8.77 -10.26
C TRP A 192 -0.81 9.36 -9.71
N PHE A 193 0.35 8.88 -10.16
CA PHE A 193 1.64 9.33 -9.61
C PHE A 193 2.04 10.72 -10.11
N SER A 194 1.42 11.22 -11.18
CA SER A 194 1.62 12.58 -11.66
C SER A 194 0.62 13.59 -11.10
N ASP A 195 -0.39 13.14 -10.34
CA ASP A 195 -1.41 14.01 -9.75
C ASP A 195 -0.77 14.97 -8.72
N PRO A 196 -0.84 16.30 -8.92
CA PRO A 196 -0.29 17.27 -7.98
C PRO A 196 -0.88 17.16 -6.57
N GLY A 197 -2.16 16.81 -6.45
CA GLY A 197 -2.83 16.58 -5.18
C GLY A 197 -2.32 15.33 -4.47
N TYR A 198 -1.98 14.27 -5.21
CA TYR A 198 -1.29 13.11 -4.65
C TYR A 198 0.12 13.47 -4.18
N MET A 199 0.91 14.15 -5.02
CA MET A 199 2.28 14.53 -4.71
C MET A 199 2.41 15.48 -3.51
N THR A 200 1.45 16.38 -3.33
CA THR A 200 1.40 17.31 -2.19
C THR A 200 0.65 16.76 -0.98
N GLY A 201 -0.04 15.63 -1.13
CA GLY A 201 -0.71 14.92 -0.03
C GLY A 201 0.27 14.17 0.87
N GLY A 202 -0.27 13.40 1.83
CA GLY A 202 0.51 12.53 2.71
C GLY A 202 0.54 11.06 2.29
N ASP A 203 -0.43 10.62 1.46
CA ASP A 203 -0.47 9.24 0.96
C ASP A 203 0.80 8.87 0.20
N SER A 204 1.22 7.62 0.32
CA SER A 204 2.39 7.07 -0.35
C SER A 204 2.13 5.68 -0.93
N THR A 205 2.76 5.38 -2.07
CA THR A 205 2.67 4.09 -2.77
C THR A 205 4.05 3.49 -2.95
N VAL A 206 4.18 2.21 -2.66
CA VAL A 206 5.40 1.43 -2.77
C VAL A 206 5.15 0.32 -3.78
N LEU A 207 5.84 0.37 -4.92
CA LEU A 207 5.83 -0.69 -5.92
C LEU A 207 6.92 -1.69 -5.60
N LEU A 208 6.56 -2.96 -5.41
CA LEU A 208 7.53 -4.04 -5.26
C LEU A 208 7.73 -4.73 -6.60
N THR A 209 8.96 -4.74 -7.08
CA THR A 209 9.34 -5.40 -8.33
C THR A 209 10.78 -5.87 -8.25
N GLU A 210 11.17 -6.94 -8.95
CA GLU A 210 12.56 -7.41 -8.91
C GLU A 210 13.54 -6.39 -9.51
N SER A 211 13.10 -5.64 -10.53
CA SER A 211 13.92 -4.63 -11.18
C SER A 211 13.06 -3.53 -11.78
N ARG A 212 13.54 -2.29 -11.69
CA ARG A 212 12.91 -1.15 -12.36
C ARG A 212 12.76 -1.35 -13.86
N SER A 213 13.65 -2.14 -14.49
CA SER A 213 13.58 -2.44 -15.93
C SER A 213 12.40 -3.34 -16.33
N LEU A 214 11.79 -4.05 -15.37
CA LEU A 214 10.61 -4.88 -15.60
C LEU A 214 9.31 -4.07 -15.58
N LEU A 215 9.36 -2.84 -15.07
CA LEU A 215 8.24 -1.90 -15.13
C LEU A 215 8.15 -1.25 -16.52
N ASN A 216 6.94 -0.86 -16.91
CA ASN A 216 6.73 -0.10 -18.13
C ASN A 216 7.53 1.21 -18.12
N SER A 217 8.15 1.55 -19.26
CA SER A 217 8.99 2.74 -19.41
C SER A 217 8.26 4.05 -19.08
N LYS A 218 6.94 4.14 -19.32
CA LYS A 218 6.15 5.33 -18.96
C LYS A 218 5.97 5.53 -17.47
N ILE A 219 6.14 4.49 -16.67
CA ILE A 219 6.09 4.54 -15.20
C ILE A 219 7.52 4.65 -14.66
N ALA A 220 8.43 3.80 -15.14
CA ALA A 220 9.83 3.76 -14.75
C ALA A 220 10.64 5.02 -15.13
N GLN A 221 10.11 5.92 -15.95
CA GLN A 221 10.77 7.19 -16.27
C GLN A 221 10.09 8.40 -15.60
N LEU A 222 9.05 8.19 -14.78
CA LEU A 222 8.43 9.27 -14.04
C LEU A 222 9.44 9.86 -13.04
N PRO A 223 9.64 11.19 -13.02
CA PRO A 223 10.48 11.83 -12.02
C PRO A 223 9.90 11.66 -10.61
N GLN A 224 8.59 11.45 -10.51
CA GLN A 224 7.89 11.16 -9.26
C GLN A 224 8.09 9.71 -8.79
N LEU A 225 8.67 8.81 -9.57
CA LEU A 225 8.92 7.43 -9.13
C LEU A 225 10.41 7.25 -8.81
N LEU A 226 10.78 7.36 -7.54
CA LEU A 226 12.16 7.08 -7.12
C LEU A 226 12.38 5.58 -6.93
N GLU A 227 13.63 5.15 -7.05
CA GLU A 227 14.02 3.76 -6.82
C GLU A 227 14.80 3.66 -5.51
N VAL A 228 14.52 2.62 -4.74
CA VAL A 228 15.30 2.22 -3.57
C VAL A 228 15.64 0.75 -3.74
N GLU A 229 16.91 0.46 -3.99
CA GLU A 229 17.39 -0.90 -4.19
C GLU A 229 17.58 -1.63 -2.85
N ILE A 230 17.07 -2.86 -2.78
CA ILE A 230 17.29 -3.79 -1.69
C ILE A 230 18.50 -4.66 -2.07
N PRO A 231 19.65 -4.50 -1.39
CA PRO A 231 20.85 -5.24 -1.74
C PRO A 231 20.69 -6.74 -1.41
N ALA A 232 21.45 -7.56 -2.12
CA ALA A 232 21.65 -8.96 -1.72
C ALA A 232 22.35 -9.04 -0.35
N PRO A 233 22.03 -10.04 0.49
CA PRO A 233 22.55 -10.11 1.84
C PRO A 233 24.06 -10.29 1.84
N ASP A 234 24.76 -9.55 2.71
CA ASP A 234 26.21 -9.66 2.85
C ASP A 234 26.64 -10.92 3.63
N MET A 235 27.95 -11.12 3.79
CA MET A 235 28.48 -12.28 4.51
C MET A 235 28.05 -12.30 6.00
N MET A 236 27.90 -11.13 6.62
CA MET A 236 27.48 -10.99 8.01
C MET A 236 26.01 -11.37 8.17
N GLU A 237 25.15 -10.87 7.29
CA GLU A 237 23.71 -11.16 7.27
C GLU A 237 23.43 -12.63 7.01
N ARG A 238 24.10 -13.23 6.02
CA ARG A 238 24.01 -14.68 5.76
C ARG A 238 24.49 -15.51 6.94
N SER A 239 25.57 -15.10 7.59
CA SER A 239 26.08 -15.78 8.79
C SER A 239 25.11 -15.67 9.97
N TYR A 240 24.42 -14.54 10.11
CA TYR A 240 23.39 -14.35 11.12
C TYR A 240 22.20 -15.29 10.87
N LEU A 241 21.70 -15.36 9.62
CA LEU A 241 20.60 -16.24 9.22
C LEU A 241 20.90 -17.70 9.56
N ILE A 242 22.06 -18.21 9.15
CA ILE A 242 22.45 -19.60 9.38
C ILE A 242 22.50 -19.91 10.88
N ARG A 243 23.04 -19.00 11.69
CA ARG A 243 23.11 -19.18 13.15
C ARG A 243 21.72 -19.18 13.79
N TRP A 244 20.87 -18.24 13.40
CA TRP A 244 19.48 -18.18 13.87
C TRP A 244 18.73 -19.47 13.51
N PHE A 245 18.82 -19.91 12.24
CA PHE A 245 18.15 -21.11 11.75
C PHE A 245 18.59 -22.38 12.49
N ASN A 246 19.90 -22.56 12.72
CA ASN A 246 20.44 -23.69 13.47
C ASN A 246 19.95 -23.73 14.93
N LYS A 247 19.79 -22.55 15.57
CA LYS A 247 19.24 -22.44 16.92
C LYS A 247 17.78 -22.88 16.93
N SER A 248 16.95 -22.36 16.02
CA SER A 248 15.54 -22.70 15.90
C SER A 248 15.29 -24.19 15.64
N LEU A 249 16.14 -24.84 14.82
CA LEU A 249 16.09 -26.29 14.61
C LEU A 249 16.38 -27.09 15.88
N SER A 250 17.40 -26.66 16.65
CA SER A 250 17.82 -27.34 17.87
C SER A 250 16.78 -27.25 18.99
N GLU A 251 15.98 -26.18 19.02
CA GLU A 251 14.87 -26.00 19.94
C GLU A 251 13.65 -26.84 19.54
N THR A 252 13.40 -26.99 18.23
CA THR A 252 12.29 -27.79 17.69
C THR A 252 12.52 -29.29 17.85
N ALA A 253 13.77 -29.76 17.78
CA ALA A 253 14.13 -31.18 17.93
C ALA A 253 14.13 -31.71 19.38
N ARG A 254 13.76 -30.88 20.37
CA ARG A 254 13.70 -31.24 21.79
C ARG A 254 12.31 -31.67 22.28
N PHE A 255 11.37 -31.90 21.35
CA PHE A 255 10.02 -32.41 21.63
C PHE A 255 9.79 -33.78 21.00
#